data_AF-A0AA39V0F9-F1
#
_entry.id   AF-A0AA39V0F9-F1
#
_cell.length_a   1.000
_cell.length_b   1.000
_cell.length_c   1.000
_cell.angle_alpha   90.00
_cell.angle_beta   90.00
_cell.angle_gamma   90.00
#
_symmetry.space_group_name_H-M   'P 1'
#
loop_
_entity.id
_entity.type
_entity.pdbx_description
1 polymer ?
#
loop_
_entity_poly.entity_id
_entity_poly.type
_entity_poly.pdbx_seq_one_letter_code
_entity_poly.pdbx_strand_id
1 'polypeptide(L)'
;MMLFPYLSKQHQTYTLPDEPKVEHQSPRKYRQISTGWTVTLLVVAACVVGMTSFAAGRYSVHKKFANELSLVPYPFSAEPSHKIALEFNKTFTESSAQADRAWKDVMPPEGGFFDYPSPGEGRATFSVYHQMHCLNGIRKSYWTFVEAALSGRVLRKDEIGHMAAPAHVQHCIDFLRQSLMCKADTTIEIRDEAIMGVKGFGVRHECVDWDRLIAWTARRQL
;
A
#
# COMPACT_ATOMS: atom_id res chain seq x y z
N MET A 1 26.29 -51.82 55.28
CA MET A 1 25.58 -52.62 56.29
C MET A 1 24.43 -53.31 55.57
N MET A 2 24.61 -54.59 55.30
CA MET A 2 23.77 -55.42 54.43
C MET A 2 22.56 -55.97 55.20
N LEU A 3 21.40 -56.09 54.54
CA LEU A 3 20.28 -56.93 54.97
C LEU A 3 19.76 -57.74 53.77
N PHE A 4 20.00 -59.05 53.82
CA PHE A 4 19.16 -60.14 53.28
C PHE A 4 18.48 -60.79 54.51
N PRO A 5 17.31 -61.45 54.45
CA PRO A 5 16.99 -62.66 53.64
C PRO A 5 15.57 -62.61 53.00
N TYR A 6 15.13 -63.37 51.98
CA TYR A 6 15.19 -64.78 51.52
C TYR A 6 13.94 -65.63 51.89
N LEU A 7 13.38 -66.29 50.85
CA LEU A 7 12.33 -67.35 50.73
C LEU A 7 10.86 -66.88 50.65
N SER A 8 9.97 -67.42 49.80
CA SER A 8 9.90 -68.63 48.95
C SER A 8 8.88 -68.35 47.80
N LYS A 9 8.64 -69.11 46.71
CA LYS A 9 8.57 -70.56 46.46
C LYS A 9 8.46 -70.80 44.93
N GLN A 10 8.75 -72.04 44.53
CA GLN A 10 8.94 -72.58 43.17
C GLN A 10 7.67 -72.98 42.39
N HIS A 11 7.91 -73.47 41.16
CA HIS A 11 7.19 -74.45 40.31
C HIS A 11 6.33 -73.85 39.18
N GLN A 12 6.30 -74.35 37.93
CA GLN A 12 6.88 -75.55 37.30
C GLN A 12 6.88 -75.40 35.76
N THR A 13 7.65 -76.28 35.13
CA THR A 13 7.99 -76.47 33.71
C THR A 13 6.85 -76.85 32.76
N TYR A 14 6.97 -76.45 31.49
CA TYR A 14 6.49 -77.22 30.32
C TYR A 14 7.51 -77.10 29.18
N THR A 15 7.84 -78.20 28.53
CA THR A 15 8.78 -78.28 27.39
C THR A 15 8.18 -79.02 26.20
N LEU A 16 8.78 -78.76 25.03
CA LEU A 16 8.78 -79.46 23.73
C LEU A 16 7.92 -78.81 22.63
N PRO A 17 8.27 -78.93 21.33
CA PRO A 17 9.37 -79.70 20.72
C PRO A 17 10.33 -78.88 19.82
N ASP A 18 11.46 -79.48 19.42
CA ASP A 18 12.42 -78.94 18.45
C ASP A 18 11.86 -78.97 17.01
N GLU A 19 12.16 -77.92 16.23
CA GLU A 19 11.85 -77.78 14.79
C GLU A 19 13.08 -77.26 14.02
N PRO A 20 13.19 -77.56 12.71
CA PRO A 20 14.43 -78.05 12.09
C PRO A 20 15.39 -76.98 11.55
N LYS A 21 16.65 -77.38 11.35
CA LYS A 21 17.73 -76.57 10.75
C LYS A 21 17.42 -76.24 9.27
N VAL A 22 17.40 -74.95 8.94
CA VAL A 22 17.31 -74.44 7.56
C VAL A 22 18.69 -73.92 7.12
N GLU A 23 19.12 -74.38 5.95
CA GLU A 23 20.43 -74.12 5.35
C GLU A 23 20.57 -72.69 4.79
N HIS A 24 21.65 -71.99 5.15
CA HIS A 24 21.93 -70.61 4.75
C HIS A 24 22.52 -70.51 3.34
N GLN A 25 21.80 -69.86 2.41
CA GLN A 25 22.35 -69.38 1.13
C GLN A 25 22.80 -67.92 1.25
N SER A 26 24.00 -67.61 0.73
CA SER A 26 24.65 -66.30 0.82
C SER A 26 23.94 -65.22 -0.02
N PRO A 27 23.82 -63.96 0.46
CA PRO A 27 23.12 -62.91 -0.26
C PRO A 27 23.94 -62.36 -1.45
N ARG A 28 23.28 -62.22 -2.61
CA ARG A 28 23.81 -61.50 -3.78
C ARG A 28 23.88 -60.00 -3.49
N LYS A 29 25.05 -59.38 -3.72
CA LYS A 29 25.28 -57.93 -3.60
C LYS A 29 24.52 -57.17 -4.71
N TYR A 30 23.58 -56.31 -4.34
CA TYR A 30 22.90 -55.41 -5.26
C TYR A 30 23.68 -54.09 -5.41
N ARG A 31 23.89 -53.65 -6.66
CA ARG A 31 24.65 -52.46 -7.05
C ARG A 31 23.80 -51.20 -6.80
N GLN A 32 24.14 -50.43 -5.77
CA GLN A 32 23.51 -49.15 -5.44
C GLN A 32 23.93 -48.09 -6.47
N ILE A 33 23.08 -47.81 -7.45
CA ILE A 33 23.26 -46.68 -8.39
C ILE A 33 22.67 -45.43 -7.73
N SER A 34 23.38 -44.30 -7.79
CA SER A 34 23.17 -43.10 -6.98
C SER A 34 21.84 -42.37 -7.26
N THR A 35 20.80 -42.77 -6.55
CA THR A 35 19.49 -42.10 -6.50
C THR A 35 19.55 -40.63 -6.06
N GLY A 36 20.63 -40.20 -5.39
CA GLY A 36 20.80 -38.81 -4.96
C GLY A 36 20.95 -37.80 -6.11
N TRP A 37 21.67 -38.15 -7.19
CA TRP A 37 21.92 -37.21 -8.28
C TRP A 37 20.69 -36.98 -9.16
N THR A 38 19.89 -38.02 -9.38
CA THR A 38 18.64 -37.91 -10.13
C THR A 38 17.61 -37.06 -9.39
N VAL A 39 17.48 -37.24 -8.08
CA VAL A 39 16.60 -36.40 -7.24
C VAL A 39 17.05 -34.95 -7.24
N THR A 40 18.35 -34.67 -7.09
CA THR A 40 18.89 -33.30 -7.12
C THR A 40 18.62 -32.61 -8.46
N LEU A 41 18.83 -33.29 -9.59
CA LEU A 41 18.57 -32.72 -10.91
C LEU A 41 17.08 -32.40 -11.13
N LEU A 42 16.18 -33.27 -10.64
CA LEU A 42 14.73 -33.03 -10.73
C LEU A 42 14.30 -31.81 -9.90
N VAL A 43 14.86 -31.63 -8.70
CA VAL A 43 14.58 -30.46 -7.84
C VAL A 43 15.06 -29.17 -8.48
N VAL A 44 16.28 -29.14 -9.03
CA VAL A 44 16.83 -27.96 -9.70
C VAL A 44 15.99 -27.60 -10.93
N ALA A 45 15.61 -28.58 -11.75
CA ALA A 45 14.75 -28.36 -12.90
C ALA A 45 13.39 -27.77 -12.50
N ALA A 46 12.76 -28.29 -11.44
CA ALA A 46 11.50 -27.76 -10.92
C ALA A 46 11.63 -26.31 -10.44
N CYS A 47 12.71 -25.97 -9.73
CA CYS A 47 12.97 -24.60 -9.30
C CYS A 47 13.17 -23.64 -10.48
N VAL A 48 13.91 -24.05 -11.52
CA VAL A 48 14.10 -23.23 -12.72
C VAL A 48 12.78 -22.99 -13.44
N VAL A 49 11.96 -24.04 -13.63
CA VAL A 49 10.62 -23.91 -14.24
C VAL A 49 9.71 -23.01 -13.40
N GLY A 50 9.75 -23.12 -12.07
CA GLY A 50 9.00 -22.25 -11.17
C GLY A 50 9.41 -20.78 -11.28
N MET A 51 10.72 -20.50 -11.30
CA MET A 51 11.25 -19.14 -11.43
C MET A 51 10.95 -18.53 -12.81
N THR A 52 11.11 -19.30 -13.89
CA THR A 52 10.80 -18.80 -15.24
C THR A 52 9.31 -18.57 -15.43
N SER A 53 8.45 -19.45 -14.91
CA SER A 53 6.99 -19.27 -14.92
C SER A 53 6.57 -18.03 -14.13
N PHE A 54 7.17 -17.81 -12.96
CA PHE A 54 6.89 -16.62 -12.14
C PHE A 54 7.37 -15.33 -12.82
N ALA A 55 8.57 -15.32 -13.39
CA ALA A 55 9.11 -14.18 -14.11
C ALA A 55 8.28 -13.86 -15.38
N ALA A 56 7.89 -14.89 -16.15
CA ALA A 56 7.03 -14.73 -17.33
C ALA A 56 5.63 -14.24 -16.95
N GLY A 57 5.06 -14.72 -15.84
CA GLY A 57 3.81 -14.23 -15.28
C GLY A 57 3.89 -12.74 -14.89
N ARG A 58 4.95 -12.36 -14.15
CA ARG A 58 5.23 -10.96 -13.79
C ARG A 58 5.39 -10.07 -15.03
N TYR A 59 6.15 -10.51 -16.03
CA TYR A 59 6.35 -9.77 -17.27
C TYR A 59 5.06 -9.59 -18.07
N SER A 60 4.25 -10.65 -18.19
CA SER A 60 2.98 -10.61 -18.93
C SER A 60 1.96 -9.68 -18.26
N VAL A 61 1.87 -9.70 -16.93
CA VAL A 61 1.04 -8.78 -16.15
C VAL A 61 1.51 -7.34 -16.35
N HIS A 62 2.82 -7.07 -16.20
CA HIS A 62 3.36 -5.73 -16.35
C HIS A 62 3.14 -5.16 -17.76
N LYS A 63 3.37 -5.95 -18.81
CA LYS A 63 3.14 -5.55 -20.21
C LYS A 63 1.66 -5.28 -20.50
N LYS A 64 0.74 -6.07 -19.92
CA LYS A 64 -0.70 -5.83 -20.03
C LYS A 64 -1.11 -4.50 -19.38
N PHE A 65 -0.62 -4.23 -18.16
CA PHE A 65 -0.88 -2.95 -17.48
C PHE A 65 -0.29 -1.74 -18.22
N ALA A 66 0.95 -1.85 -18.74
CA ALA A 66 1.58 -0.77 -19.49
C ALA A 66 0.83 -0.44 -20.79
N ASN A 67 0.33 -1.46 -21.49
CA ASN A 67 -0.45 -1.27 -22.70
C ASN A 67 -1.87 -0.71 -22.40
N GLU A 68 -2.51 -1.09 -21.30
CA GLU A 68 -3.84 -0.58 -20.95
C GLU A 68 -3.84 0.85 -20.38
N LEU A 69 -2.79 1.27 -19.66
CA LEU A 69 -2.62 2.69 -19.27
C LEU A 69 -2.51 3.64 -20.48
N SER A 70 -2.13 3.11 -21.64
CA SER A 70 -1.97 3.88 -22.88
C SER A 70 -3.29 4.07 -23.65
N LEU A 71 -4.40 3.41 -23.24
CA LEU A 71 -5.65 3.38 -24.01
C LEU A 71 -6.69 4.42 -23.61
N VAL A 72 -6.52 5.14 -22.50
CA VAL A 72 -7.35 6.31 -22.21
C VAL A 72 -6.58 7.54 -22.71
N PRO A 73 -7.02 8.21 -23.79
CA PRO A 73 -6.40 9.46 -24.21
C PRO A 73 -6.53 10.44 -23.05
N TYR A 74 -5.44 10.64 -22.31
CA TYR A 74 -5.34 11.57 -21.20
C TYR A 74 -5.56 12.97 -21.80
N PRO A 75 -6.76 13.57 -21.61
CA PRO A 75 -7.20 14.67 -22.45
C PRO A 75 -6.73 16.04 -21.94
N PHE A 76 -5.97 16.03 -20.85
CA PHE A 76 -5.21 17.17 -20.39
C PHE A 76 -3.77 16.85 -20.69
N SER A 77 -3.16 17.47 -21.69
CA SER A 77 -1.71 17.61 -21.60
C SER A 77 -1.44 18.19 -20.21
N ALA A 78 -0.45 17.69 -19.47
CA ALA A 78 -0.08 18.23 -18.15
C ALA A 78 0.43 19.69 -18.23
N GLU A 79 0.18 20.34 -19.35
CA GLU A 79 0.54 21.69 -19.70
C GLU A 79 -0.46 22.66 -19.07
N PRO A 80 0.03 23.73 -18.44
CA PRO A 80 -0.78 24.81 -17.94
C PRO A 80 -1.71 25.37 -19.02
N SER A 81 -2.97 25.58 -18.67
CA SER A 81 -3.95 26.17 -19.60
C SER A 81 -4.12 27.67 -19.42
N HIS A 82 -3.73 28.23 -18.26
CA HIS A 82 -3.83 29.67 -18.00
C HIS A 82 -2.92 30.13 -16.85
N LYS A 83 -2.76 31.46 -16.71
CA LYS A 83 -2.02 32.09 -15.61
C LYS A 83 -2.96 32.76 -14.61
N ILE A 84 -2.96 32.33 -13.36
CA ILE A 84 -3.76 32.92 -12.27
C ILE A 84 -2.88 33.49 -11.17
N ALA A 85 -3.33 34.55 -10.53
CA ALA A 85 -2.74 34.99 -9.27
C ALA A 85 -3.39 34.22 -8.12
N LEU A 86 -2.59 33.63 -7.23
CA LEU A 86 -3.15 32.98 -6.05
C LEU A 86 -3.71 34.03 -5.09
N GLU A 87 -4.86 33.73 -4.52
CA GLU A 87 -5.53 34.59 -3.54
C GLU A 87 -5.73 33.85 -2.22
N PHE A 88 -5.52 34.55 -1.11
CA PHE A 88 -5.78 33.98 0.20
C PHE A 88 -7.30 33.91 0.44
N ASN A 89 -7.80 32.69 0.63
CA ASN A 89 -9.21 32.46 0.95
C ASN A 89 -9.35 31.83 2.33
N LYS A 90 -9.76 32.66 3.30
CA LYS A 90 -9.91 32.27 4.70
C LYS A 90 -10.86 31.09 4.89
N THR A 91 -11.92 30.99 4.08
CA THR A 91 -12.92 29.91 4.18
C THR A 91 -12.29 28.52 4.04
N PHE A 92 -11.27 28.35 3.21
CA PHE A 92 -10.57 27.05 3.09
C PHE A 92 -9.67 26.72 4.28
N THR A 93 -9.42 27.66 5.18
CA THR A 93 -8.51 27.48 6.32
C THR A 93 -9.21 27.21 7.64
N GLU A 94 -10.49 27.53 7.78
CA GLU A 94 -11.24 27.51 9.05
C GLU A 94 -11.85 26.14 9.39
N SER A 95 -12.28 25.94 10.64
CA SER A 95 -13.11 24.81 11.11
C SER A 95 -14.58 25.23 11.12
N SER A 96 -15.27 25.18 9.98
CA SER A 96 -16.68 25.58 9.90
C SER A 96 -17.48 24.76 8.89
N ALA A 97 -18.80 24.72 9.03
CA ALA A 97 -19.68 24.10 8.04
C ALA A 97 -19.58 24.77 6.67
N GLN A 98 -19.25 26.07 6.63
CA GLN A 98 -19.00 26.79 5.39
C GLN A 98 -17.69 26.32 4.74
N ALA A 99 -16.62 26.16 5.52
CA ALA A 99 -15.35 25.60 5.05
C ALA A 99 -15.56 24.18 4.49
N ASP A 100 -16.30 23.33 5.21
CA ASP A 100 -16.59 21.97 4.79
C ASP A 100 -17.38 21.90 3.48
N ARG A 101 -18.29 22.85 3.24
CA ARG A 101 -18.96 22.99 1.93
C ARG A 101 -18.00 23.45 0.85
N ALA A 102 -17.19 24.49 1.10
CA ALA A 102 -16.23 25.00 0.13
C ALA A 102 -15.25 23.90 -0.32
N TRP A 103 -14.76 23.06 0.60
CA TRP A 103 -13.91 21.91 0.29
C TRP A 103 -14.62 20.82 -0.52
N LYS A 104 -15.93 20.65 -0.32
CA LYS A 104 -16.74 19.73 -1.13
C LYS A 104 -16.98 20.28 -2.54
N ASP A 105 -17.22 21.58 -2.66
CA ASP A 105 -17.57 22.25 -3.92
C ASP A 105 -16.38 22.31 -4.90
N VAL A 106 -15.14 22.33 -4.39
CA VAL A 106 -13.93 22.25 -5.22
C VAL A 106 -13.52 20.82 -5.57
N MET A 107 -14.31 19.82 -5.21
CA MET A 107 -14.06 18.42 -5.58
C MET A 107 -15.13 17.97 -6.57
N PRO A 108 -14.83 17.07 -7.52
CA PRO A 108 -15.89 16.41 -8.25
C PRO A 108 -16.79 15.63 -7.28
N PRO A 109 -18.04 15.34 -7.69
CA PRO A 109 -18.90 14.38 -7.01
C PRO A 109 -18.20 13.05 -6.69
N GLU A 110 -18.80 12.21 -5.85
CA GLU A 110 -18.25 10.86 -5.59
C GLU A 110 -16.76 10.83 -5.17
N GLY A 111 -16.25 11.90 -4.54
CA GLY A 111 -14.86 12.01 -4.10
C GLY A 111 -13.82 12.10 -5.22
N GLY A 112 -14.24 12.40 -6.46
CA GLY A 112 -13.35 12.46 -7.62
C GLY A 112 -13.05 11.12 -8.29
N PHE A 113 -13.69 10.03 -7.86
CA PHE A 113 -13.57 8.72 -8.50
C PHE A 113 -14.44 8.63 -9.75
N PHE A 114 -13.85 8.23 -10.88
CA PHE A 114 -14.50 8.05 -12.18
C PHE A 114 -14.26 6.65 -12.73
N ASP A 115 -15.09 6.21 -13.65
CA ASP A 115 -14.95 4.90 -14.29
C ASP A 115 -13.67 4.82 -15.11
N TYR A 116 -12.91 3.75 -14.89
CA TYR A 116 -11.64 3.53 -15.58
C TYR A 116 -11.53 2.07 -16.03
N PRO A 117 -11.41 1.81 -17.34
CA PRO A 117 -11.30 0.46 -17.86
C PRO A 117 -9.87 -0.07 -17.59
N SER A 118 -9.69 -0.71 -16.43
CA SER A 118 -8.45 -1.38 -16.03
C SER A 118 -8.74 -2.80 -15.57
N PRO A 119 -7.82 -3.77 -15.77
CA PRO A 119 -8.03 -5.15 -15.37
C PRO A 119 -7.73 -5.27 -13.88
N GLY A 120 -8.66 -4.81 -13.04
CA GLY A 120 -8.53 -4.94 -11.58
C GLY A 120 -9.54 -4.17 -10.77
N GLU A 121 -9.82 -2.91 -11.10
CA GLU A 121 -10.76 -2.06 -10.36
C GLU A 121 -11.41 -1.07 -11.32
N GLY A 122 -12.74 -1.07 -11.38
CA GLY A 122 -13.51 -0.31 -12.38
C GLY A 122 -13.53 1.20 -12.17
N ARG A 123 -12.85 1.73 -11.15
CA ARG A 123 -12.82 3.16 -10.82
C ARG A 123 -11.39 3.63 -10.58
N ALA A 124 -11.07 4.82 -11.04
CA ALA A 124 -9.81 5.52 -10.78
C ALA A 124 -10.09 6.95 -10.31
N THR A 125 -9.05 7.63 -9.81
CA THR A 125 -9.11 9.04 -9.46
C THR A 125 -7.84 9.74 -9.95
N PHE A 126 -7.93 11.03 -10.23
CA PHE A 126 -6.72 11.81 -10.49
C PHE A 126 -5.96 12.04 -9.19
N SER A 127 -4.63 11.99 -9.27
CA SER A 127 -3.76 12.19 -8.10
C SER A 127 -4.06 13.50 -7.36
N VAL A 128 -4.41 14.57 -8.07
CA VAL A 128 -4.74 15.87 -7.47
C VAL A 128 -5.98 15.82 -6.56
N TYR A 129 -6.97 14.97 -6.84
CA TYR A 129 -8.11 14.81 -5.94
C TYR A 129 -7.72 14.09 -4.65
N HIS A 130 -6.80 13.12 -4.73
CA HIS A 130 -6.23 12.50 -3.54
C HIS A 130 -5.41 13.53 -2.74
N GLN A 131 -4.61 14.38 -3.40
CA GLN A 131 -3.88 15.47 -2.75
C GLN A 131 -4.83 16.43 -2.03
N MET A 132 -5.92 16.84 -2.67
CA MET A 132 -6.96 17.69 -2.05
C MET A 132 -7.65 17.02 -0.86
N HIS A 133 -7.94 15.72 -0.96
CA HIS A 133 -8.46 14.91 0.15
C HIS A 133 -7.48 14.91 1.34
N CYS A 134 -6.20 14.65 1.09
CA CYS A 134 -5.15 14.66 2.10
C CYS A 134 -5.02 16.03 2.77
N LEU A 135 -4.99 17.11 1.99
CA LEU A 135 -4.86 18.47 2.50
C LEU A 135 -6.06 18.87 3.39
N ASN A 136 -7.28 18.51 2.97
CA ASN A 136 -8.47 18.71 3.79
C ASN A 136 -8.45 17.88 5.08
N GLY A 137 -7.97 16.63 5.01
CA GLY A 137 -7.76 15.78 6.18
C GLY A 137 -6.78 16.40 7.19
N ILE A 138 -5.67 16.97 6.71
CA ILE A 138 -4.71 17.70 7.53
C ILE A 138 -5.36 18.95 8.16
N ARG A 139 -6.11 19.75 7.40
CA ARG A 139 -6.86 20.91 7.94
C ARG A 139 -7.77 20.49 9.10
N LYS A 140 -8.59 19.44 8.91
CA LYS A 140 -9.51 18.96 9.95
C LYS A 140 -8.75 18.44 11.18
N SER A 141 -7.63 17.77 10.96
CA SER A 141 -6.75 17.28 12.03
C SER A 141 -6.18 18.43 12.84
N TYR A 142 -5.65 19.46 12.15
CA TYR A 142 -5.13 20.68 12.78
C TYR A 142 -6.17 21.31 13.72
N TRP A 143 -7.39 21.53 13.25
CA TRP A 143 -8.43 22.14 14.08
C TRP A 143 -8.91 21.25 15.22
N THR A 144 -9.02 19.93 15.00
CA THR A 144 -9.33 18.97 16.07
C THR A 144 -8.34 19.10 17.23
N PHE A 145 -7.04 19.21 16.94
CA PHE A 145 -6.01 19.35 17.97
C PHE A 145 -5.97 20.76 18.59
N VAL A 146 -6.16 21.82 17.79
CA VAL A 146 -6.23 23.21 18.29
C VAL A 146 -7.40 23.37 19.25
N GLU A 147 -8.60 22.91 18.88
CA GLU A 147 -9.79 23.01 19.73
C GLU A 147 -9.64 22.20 21.03
N ALA A 148 -9.04 21.01 20.97
CA ALA A 148 -8.72 20.23 22.17
C ALA A 148 -7.73 20.96 23.08
N ALA A 149 -6.66 21.55 22.52
CA ALA A 149 -5.69 22.31 23.29
C ALA A 149 -6.30 23.56 23.93
N LEU A 150 -7.08 24.35 23.18
CA LEU A 150 -7.73 25.57 23.67
C LEU A 150 -8.80 25.29 24.74
N SER A 151 -9.45 24.12 24.67
CA SER A 151 -10.42 23.68 25.69
C SER A 151 -9.78 22.96 26.88
N GLY A 152 -8.44 22.80 26.91
CA GLY A 152 -7.73 22.07 27.96
C GLY A 152 -8.06 20.58 27.99
N ARG A 153 -8.54 20.01 26.89
CA ARG A 153 -9.00 18.62 26.79
C ARG A 153 -7.90 17.73 26.25
N VAL A 154 -7.69 16.59 26.91
CA VAL A 154 -6.85 15.50 26.39
C VAL A 154 -7.71 14.61 25.48
N LEU A 155 -7.33 14.52 24.21
CA LEU A 155 -7.96 13.61 23.25
C LEU A 155 -7.58 12.16 23.55
N ARG A 156 -8.56 11.28 23.73
CA ARG A 156 -8.33 9.85 23.74
C ARG A 156 -8.16 9.32 22.32
N LYS A 157 -7.47 8.18 22.19
CA LYS A 157 -7.17 7.56 20.89
C LYS A 157 -8.43 7.23 20.08
N ASP A 158 -9.51 6.83 20.74
CA ASP A 158 -10.80 6.49 20.13
C ASP A 158 -11.59 7.72 19.64
N GLU A 159 -11.27 8.92 20.14
CA GLU A 159 -11.84 10.19 19.68
C GLU A 159 -11.11 10.73 18.44
N ILE A 160 -9.90 10.24 18.16
CA ILE A 160 -9.12 10.64 16.99
C ILE A 160 -9.60 9.81 15.79
N GLY A 161 -10.43 10.41 14.95
CA GLY A 161 -10.91 9.79 13.72
C GLY A 161 -9.76 9.35 12.81
N HIS A 162 -10.01 8.36 11.95
CA HIS A 162 -9.01 7.77 11.04
C HIS A 162 -8.18 8.81 10.26
N MET A 163 -8.82 9.88 9.76
CA MET A 163 -8.15 10.95 9.02
C MET A 163 -7.14 11.73 9.85
N ALA A 164 -7.36 11.83 11.16
CA ALA A 164 -6.48 12.51 12.12
C ALA A 164 -5.52 11.55 12.84
N ALA A 165 -5.61 10.25 12.56
CA ALA A 165 -4.69 9.27 13.12
C ALA A 165 -3.26 9.56 12.64
N PRO A 166 -2.24 9.49 13.52
CA PRO A 166 -0.87 9.86 13.18
C PRO A 166 -0.33 9.17 11.91
N ALA A 167 -0.59 7.87 11.74
CA ALA A 167 -0.14 7.14 10.56
C ALA A 167 -0.75 7.66 9.25
N HIS A 168 -2.03 8.06 9.28
CA HIS A 168 -2.73 8.60 8.12
C HIS A 168 -2.22 10.01 7.78
N VAL A 169 -2.04 10.86 8.80
CA VAL A 169 -1.49 12.21 8.64
C VAL A 169 -0.05 12.16 8.11
N GLN A 170 0.78 11.23 8.61
CA GLN A 170 2.15 11.02 8.12
C GLN A 170 2.18 10.62 6.64
N HIS A 171 1.32 9.69 6.24
CA HIS A 171 1.16 9.30 4.83
C HIS A 171 0.76 10.50 3.96
N CYS A 172 -0.24 11.28 4.41
CA CYS A 172 -0.72 12.46 3.70
C CYS A 172 0.39 13.51 3.51
N ILE A 173 1.16 13.80 4.58
CA ILE A 173 2.24 14.78 4.53
C ILE A 173 3.32 14.35 3.53
N ASP A 174 3.76 13.10 3.57
CA ASP A 174 4.81 12.64 2.64
C ASP A 174 4.30 12.52 1.19
N PHE A 175 3.05 12.08 0.99
CA PHE A 175 2.42 12.06 -0.32
C PHE A 175 2.31 13.47 -0.93
N LEU A 176 1.90 14.47 -0.15
CA LEU A 176 1.86 15.87 -0.59
C LEU A 176 3.26 16.40 -0.90
N ARG A 177 4.26 16.14 -0.05
CA ARG A 177 5.66 16.52 -0.30
C ARG A 177 6.17 15.94 -1.63
N GLN A 178 5.97 14.64 -1.86
CA GLN A 178 6.40 13.99 -3.10
C GLN A 178 5.63 14.51 -4.31
N SER A 179 4.33 14.80 -4.16
CA SER A 179 3.50 15.36 -5.22
C SER A 179 3.97 16.75 -5.65
N LEU A 180 4.29 17.63 -4.69
CA LEU A 180 4.84 18.97 -4.94
C LEU A 180 6.20 18.89 -5.64
N MET A 181 7.05 17.92 -5.29
CA MET A 181 8.33 17.70 -5.99
C MET A 181 8.14 17.15 -7.41
N CYS A 182 7.15 16.28 -7.62
CA CYS A 182 6.84 15.71 -8.93
C CYS A 182 6.30 16.76 -9.92
N LYS A 183 5.53 17.72 -9.41
CA LYS A 183 4.94 18.83 -10.17
C LYS A 183 5.34 20.16 -9.53
N ALA A 184 6.64 20.43 -9.55
CA ALA A 184 7.22 21.62 -8.95
C ALA A 184 6.77 22.89 -9.69
N ASP A 185 6.17 23.81 -8.94
CA ASP A 185 5.88 25.16 -9.42
C ASP A 185 7.17 25.99 -9.39
N THR A 186 7.60 26.44 -10.56
CA THR A 186 8.85 27.22 -10.74
C THR A 186 8.60 28.72 -10.83
N THR A 187 7.39 29.18 -10.48
CA THR A 187 7.05 30.60 -10.39
C THR A 187 7.98 31.31 -9.40
N ILE A 188 8.57 32.43 -9.82
CA ILE A 188 9.49 33.19 -8.99
C ILE A 188 8.69 34.09 -8.04
N GLU A 189 8.93 33.92 -6.75
CA GLU A 189 8.40 34.80 -5.70
C GLU A 189 9.48 35.77 -5.21
N ILE A 190 9.14 37.05 -5.13
CA ILE A 190 10.05 38.08 -4.62
C ILE A 190 9.93 38.14 -3.10
N ARG A 191 11.09 38.16 -2.42
CA ARG A 191 11.17 38.31 -0.96
C ARG A 191 10.53 39.63 -0.53
N ASP A 192 9.61 39.54 0.41
CA ASP A 192 9.03 40.68 1.11
C ASP A 192 9.77 40.89 2.44
N GLU A 193 10.53 41.98 2.51
CA GLU A 193 11.35 42.36 3.66
C GLU A 193 10.51 42.62 4.92
N ALA A 194 9.24 43.03 4.80
CA ALA A 194 8.40 43.31 5.95
C ALA A 194 7.98 42.04 6.70
N ILE A 195 7.91 40.89 6.01
CA ILE A 195 7.55 39.59 6.59
C ILE A 195 8.73 38.61 6.64
N MET A 196 9.92 39.05 6.23
CA MET A 196 11.14 38.25 6.16
C MET A 196 10.99 36.95 5.33
N GLY A 197 10.12 36.94 4.33
CA GLY A 197 9.74 35.72 3.59
C GLY A 197 9.09 36.01 2.24
N VAL A 198 8.37 35.04 1.70
CA VAL A 198 7.58 35.19 0.48
C VAL A 198 6.10 34.91 0.80
N LYS A 199 5.19 35.55 0.08
CA LYS A 199 3.74 35.46 0.36
C LYS A 199 3.06 34.28 -0.33
N GLY A 200 3.56 33.80 -1.46
CA GLY A 200 2.82 32.90 -2.37
C GLY A 200 1.65 33.55 -3.11
N PHE A 201 0.96 34.50 -2.48
CA PHE A 201 -0.23 35.15 -3.03
C PHE A 201 0.09 36.41 -3.85
N GLY A 202 -0.74 36.68 -4.87
CA GLY A 202 -0.62 37.85 -5.75
C GLY A 202 0.42 37.71 -6.87
N VAL A 203 1.19 36.62 -6.89
CA VAL A 203 2.11 36.27 -7.99
C VAL A 203 1.37 35.38 -8.99
N ARG A 204 1.71 35.47 -10.28
CA ARG A 204 1.02 34.71 -11.34
C ARG A 204 1.68 33.34 -11.55
N HIS A 205 0.91 32.28 -11.32
CA HIS A 205 1.30 30.89 -11.50
C HIS A 205 0.70 30.32 -12.79
N GLU A 206 1.34 29.30 -13.34
CA GLU A 206 0.84 28.56 -14.50
C GLU A 206 0.04 27.34 -14.03
N CYS A 207 -1.28 27.36 -14.26
CA CYS A 207 -2.20 26.39 -13.67
C CYS A 207 -3.02 25.63 -14.71
N VAL A 208 -3.42 24.41 -14.32
CA VAL A 208 -4.46 23.63 -15.01
C VAL A 208 -5.82 24.26 -14.74
N ASP A 209 -6.68 24.27 -15.75
CA ASP A 209 -8.07 24.69 -15.63
C ASP A 209 -8.85 23.72 -14.75
N TRP A 210 -9.06 24.14 -13.50
CA TRP A 210 -9.69 23.35 -12.45
C TRP A 210 -11.13 22.99 -12.80
N ASP A 211 -11.90 23.95 -13.30
CA ASP A 211 -13.31 23.74 -13.66
C ASP A 211 -13.43 22.76 -14.81
N ARG A 212 -12.55 22.88 -15.82
CA ARG A 212 -12.48 21.92 -16.93
C ARG A 212 -12.11 20.52 -16.44
N LEU A 213 -11.19 20.41 -15.48
CA LEU A 213 -10.77 19.13 -14.89
C LEU A 213 -11.92 18.48 -14.11
N ILE A 214 -12.60 19.24 -13.24
CA ILE A 214 -13.79 18.77 -12.51
C ILE A 214 -14.89 18.34 -13.48
N ALA A 215 -15.23 19.19 -14.45
CA ALA A 215 -16.28 18.89 -15.42
C ALA A 215 -15.95 17.66 -16.27
N TRP A 216 -14.67 17.44 -16.58
CA TRP A 216 -14.23 16.23 -17.25
C TRP A 216 -14.45 14.99 -16.39
N THR A 217 -14.07 15.06 -15.11
CA THR A 217 -14.22 13.95 -14.16
C THR A 217 -15.69 13.64 -13.94
N ALA A 218 -16.51 14.65 -13.62
CA ALA A 218 -17.93 14.49 -13.33
C ALA A 218 -18.71 13.77 -14.43
N ARG A 219 -18.39 14.02 -15.71
CA ARG A 219 -19.03 13.32 -16.85
C ARG A 219 -18.69 11.83 -16.97
N ARG A 220 -17.78 11.33 -16.14
CA ARG A 220 -17.30 9.93 -16.11
C ARG A 220 -17.55 9.27 -14.76
N GLN A 221 -18.31 9.93 -13.90
CA GLN A 221 -18.82 9.34 -12.67
C GLN A 221 -20.22 8.83 -12.98
N LEU A 222 -20.50 7.59 -12.58
CA LEU A 222 -21.82 6.98 -12.75
C LEU A 222 -22.88 7.69 -11.93
#